data_AF-A0A8U8BDC7-F1
#
_entry.id   AF-A0A8U8BDC7-F1
#
_cell.length_a   1.000
_cell.length_b   1.000
_cell.length_c   1.000
_cell.angle_alpha   90.00
_cell.angle_beta   90.00
_cell.angle_gamma   90.00
#
_symmetry.space_group_name_H-M   'P 1'
#
loop_
_entity.id
_entity.type
_entity.pdbx_description
1 polymer ?
#
loop_
_entity_poly.entity_id
_entity_poly.type
_entity_poly.pdbx_seq_one_letter_code
_entity_poly.pdbx_strand_id
1 'polypeptide(L)'
;MGVQDRPQCFFEIEINREPVGRIMFQLFSDICPKTCKNFLCLCSGEKGIGKTTGKKLCYKGTTFHRVVKNFMIQGGDFSEGNGKGGESIYGGYFKENVVFCKMKR
;
A
#
# COMPACT_ATOMS: atom_id res chain seq x y z
N MET A 1 -20.39 -6.15 -1.87
CA MET A 1 -19.43 -7.01 -1.15
C MET A 1 -19.76 -6.88 0.32
N GLY A 2 -20.03 -7.99 0.99
CA GLY A 2 -20.27 -7.99 2.43
C GLY A 2 -18.95 -7.90 3.21
N VAL A 3 -19.04 -7.72 4.53
CA VAL A 3 -17.85 -7.67 5.42
C VAL A 3 -16.96 -8.92 5.29
N GLN A 4 -17.55 -10.07 4.94
CA GLN A 4 -16.85 -11.35 4.78
C GLN A 4 -16.02 -11.43 3.48
N ASP A 5 -16.25 -10.54 2.51
CA ASP A 5 -15.59 -10.56 1.20
C ASP A 5 -14.39 -9.60 1.14
N ARG A 6 -13.92 -9.11 2.30
CA ARG A 6 -12.83 -8.14 2.36
C ARG A 6 -11.52 -8.78 1.90
N PRO A 7 -10.90 -8.25 0.83
CA PRO A 7 -9.69 -8.82 0.29
C PRO A 7 -8.54 -8.69 1.29
N GLN A 8 -7.68 -9.70 1.28
CA GLN A 8 -6.48 -9.75 2.09
C GLN A 8 -5.24 -9.68 1.21
N CYS A 9 -4.19 -9.06 1.73
CA CYS A 9 -2.85 -9.09 1.14
C CYS A 9 -1.81 -9.07 2.25
N PHE A 10 -0.53 -9.20 1.88
CA PHE A 10 0.53 -9.27 2.87
C PHE A 10 1.83 -8.68 2.36
N PHE A 11 2.70 -8.33 3.31
CA PHE A 11 4.11 -8.04 3.04
C PHE A 11 4.98 -9.06 3.76
N GLU A 12 6.00 -9.55 3.07
CA GLU A 12 7.14 -10.23 3.68
C GLU A 12 8.20 -9.18 3.93
N ILE A 13 8.65 -9.07 5.18
CA ILE A 13 9.54 -8.02 5.63
C ILE A 13 10.92 -8.61 5.89
N GLU A 14 11.93 -7.91 5.38
CA GLU A 14 13.33 -8.15 5.67
C GLU A 14 13.92 -6.94 6.38
N ILE A 15 14.81 -7.17 7.34
CA ILE A 15 15.66 -6.14 7.96
C ILE A 15 17.10 -6.58 7.74
N ASN A 16 17.91 -5.73 7.12
CA ASN A 16 19.29 -6.07 6.72
C ASN A 16 19.38 -7.35 5.86
N ARG A 17 18.38 -7.58 4.99
CA ARG A 17 18.23 -8.79 4.13
C ARG A 17 17.94 -10.08 4.88
N GLU A 18 17.64 -10.00 6.17
CA GLU A 18 17.18 -11.13 6.96
C GLU A 18 15.65 -11.09 7.07
N PRO A 19 14.93 -12.17 6.69
CA PRO A 19 13.48 -12.24 6.86
C PRO A 19 13.07 -12.14 8.33
N VAL A 20 12.22 -11.17 8.66
CA VAL A 20 11.75 -10.95 10.05
C VAL A 20 10.29 -11.36 10.26
N GLY A 21 9.53 -11.51 9.19
CA GLY A 21 8.17 -12.02 9.26
C GLY A 21 7.24 -11.44 8.21
N ARG A 22 5.95 -11.71 8.42
CA ARG A 22 4.87 -11.32 7.51
C ARG A 22 3.87 -10.40 8.20
N ILE A 23 3.50 -9.33 7.51
CA ILE A 23 2.40 -8.44 7.92
C ILE A 23 1.20 -8.74 7.03
N MET A 24 0.08 -9.12 7.64
CA MET A 24 -1.19 -9.38 6.94
C MET A 24 -2.11 -8.16 7.04
N PHE A 25 -2.74 -7.80 5.93
CA PHE A 25 -3.71 -6.71 5.86
C PHE A 25 -5.06 -7.25 5.40
N GLN A 26 -6.13 -6.93 6.12
CA GLN A 26 -7.49 -7.03 5.60
C GLN A 26 -7.96 -5.64 5.18
N LEU A 27 -8.43 -5.52 3.94
CA LEU A 27 -8.78 -4.23 3.36
C LEU A 27 -10.29 -4.03 3.36
N PHE A 28 -10.72 -2.86 3.83
CA PHE A 28 -12.12 -2.48 3.95
C PHE A 28 -12.68 -2.03 2.59
N SER A 29 -12.70 -2.93 1.60
CA SER A 29 -13.10 -2.63 0.22
C SER A 29 -14.58 -2.24 0.06
N ASP A 30 -15.41 -2.65 1.00
CA ASP A 30 -16.81 -2.22 1.16
C ASP A 30 -16.94 -0.75 1.58
N ILE A 31 -15.91 -0.21 2.24
CA ILE A 31 -15.88 1.18 2.72
C ILE A 31 -15.08 2.06 1.75
N CYS A 32 -13.85 1.66 1.41
CA CYS A 32 -12.93 2.43 0.56
C CYS A 32 -12.52 1.63 -0.68
N PRO A 33 -13.43 1.39 -1.65
CA PRO A 33 -13.20 0.45 -2.74
C PRO A 33 -12.01 0.83 -3.63
N LYS A 34 -11.88 2.11 -3.99
CA LYS A 34 -10.84 2.57 -4.91
C LYS A 34 -9.46 2.57 -4.24
N THR A 35 -9.38 2.97 -2.98
CA THR A 35 -8.16 2.90 -2.16
C THR A 35 -7.71 1.46 -1.94
N CYS A 36 -8.62 0.55 -1.60
CA CYS A 36 -8.30 -0.87 -1.43
C CYS A 36 -7.83 -1.50 -2.74
N LYS A 37 -8.49 -1.20 -3.85
CA LYS A 37 -8.07 -1.66 -5.18
C LYS A 37 -6.68 -1.14 -5.54
N ASN A 38 -6.39 0.14 -5.28
CA ASN A 38 -5.05 0.69 -5.47
C ASN A 38 -3.99 -0.08 -4.67
N PHE A 39 -4.23 -0.28 -3.37
CA PHE A 39 -3.28 -0.98 -2.50
C PHE A 39 -3.03 -2.42 -2.96
N LEU A 40 -4.09 -3.19 -3.26
CA LEU A 40 -3.96 -4.57 -3.75
C LEU A 40 -3.15 -4.67 -5.04
N CYS A 41 -3.45 -3.80 -6.00
CA CYS A 41 -2.76 -3.81 -7.28
C CYS A 41 -1.28 -3.41 -7.14
N LEU A 42 -0.94 -2.53 -6.19
CA LEU A 42 0.45 -2.21 -5.86
C LEU A 42 1.14 -3.36 -5.13
N CYS A 43 0.42 -4.15 -4.31
CA CYS A 43 0.96 -5.39 -3.75
C CYS A 43 1.26 -6.43 -4.85
N SER A 44 0.34 -6.64 -5.81
CA SER A 44 0.52 -7.64 -6.88
C SER A 44 1.47 -7.18 -7.99
N GLY A 45 1.57 -5.87 -8.23
CA GLY A 45 2.34 -5.31 -9.35
C GLY A 45 1.70 -5.52 -10.72
N GLU A 46 0.41 -5.86 -10.79
CA GLU A 46 -0.29 -6.25 -12.03
C GLU A 46 -0.56 -5.09 -12.99
N LYS A 47 -0.44 -3.83 -12.53
CA LYS A 47 -0.81 -2.63 -13.32
C LYS A 47 0.33 -2.08 -14.18
N GLY A 48 1.47 -2.75 -14.22
CA GLY A 48 2.58 -2.39 -15.10
C GLY A 48 3.32 -1.14 -14.65
N ILE A 49 3.49 -0.18 -15.56
CA ILE A 49 4.31 1.02 -15.37
C ILE A 49 3.43 2.24 -15.08
N GLY A 50 3.85 3.05 -14.11
CA GLY A 50 3.20 4.30 -13.72
C GLY A 50 3.32 5.35 -14.81
N LYS A 51 2.25 6.12 -15.01
CA LYS A 51 2.15 7.11 -16.09
C LYS A 51 3.02 8.34 -15.81
N THR A 52 3.13 8.73 -14.55
CA THR A 52 3.85 9.94 -14.14
C THR A 52 5.29 9.66 -13.71
N THR A 53 5.52 8.51 -13.08
CA THR A 53 6.84 8.13 -12.55
C THR A 53 7.67 7.34 -13.55
N GLY A 54 7.04 6.67 -14.52
CA GLY A 54 7.72 5.73 -15.42
C GLY A 54 8.30 4.50 -14.71
N LYS A 55 7.92 4.27 -13.44
CA LYS A 55 8.39 3.15 -12.61
C LYS A 55 7.31 2.07 -12.51
N LYS A 56 7.72 0.84 -12.16
CA LYS A 56 6.75 -0.25 -11.94
C LYS A 56 5.85 0.09 -10.75
N LEU A 57 4.54 -0.03 -10.95
CA LEU A 57 3.50 0.16 -9.92
C LEU A 57 3.49 -1.05 -8.97
N CYS A 58 4.49 -1.16 -8.11
CA CYS A 58 4.65 -2.31 -7.22
C CYS A 58 5.40 -1.96 -5.93
N TYR A 59 4.93 -2.51 -4.80
CA TYR A 59 5.59 -2.37 -3.50
C TYR A 59 6.78 -3.31 -3.29
N LYS A 60 6.91 -4.39 -4.08
CA LYS A 60 8.02 -5.34 -3.91
C LYS A 60 9.37 -4.64 -4.11
N GLY A 61 10.26 -4.77 -3.14
CA GLY A 61 11.58 -4.13 -3.14
C GLY A 61 11.59 -2.68 -2.63
N THR A 62 10.44 -2.15 -2.20
CA THR A 62 10.38 -0.83 -1.56
C THR A 62 10.73 -0.92 -0.08
N THR A 63 11.15 0.21 0.51
CA THR A 63 11.55 0.29 1.92
C THR A 63 10.52 1.05 2.76
N PHE A 64 10.53 0.81 4.07
CA PHE A 64 9.93 1.71 5.04
C PHE A 64 10.92 2.84 5.33
N HIS A 65 10.81 3.94 4.59
CA HIS A 65 11.76 5.05 4.68
C HIS A 65 11.58 5.91 5.94
N ARG A 66 10.48 5.77 6.67
CA ARG A 66 10.24 6.51 7.92
C ARG A 66 9.65 5.62 9.01
N VAL A 67 10.33 5.57 10.15
CA VAL A 67 9.94 4.81 11.33
C VAL A 67 9.96 5.75 12.54
N VAL A 68 8.81 5.88 13.22
CA VAL A 68 8.66 6.72 14.40
C VAL A 68 8.20 5.86 15.58
N LYS A 69 9.07 5.73 16.58
CA LYS A 69 8.80 4.94 17.79
C LYS A 69 7.50 5.40 18.45
N ASN A 70 6.69 4.44 18.89
CA ASN A 70 5.38 4.66 19.53
C ASN A 70 4.35 5.40 18.66
N PHE A 71 4.54 5.41 17.34
CA PHE A 71 3.59 6.05 16.43
C PHE A 71 3.30 5.19 15.21
N MET A 72 4.22 5.12 14.24
CA MET A 72 3.96 4.44 12.97
C MET A 72 5.23 4.10 12.18
N ILE A 73 5.05 3.26 11.17
CA ILE A 73 5.98 3.05 10.06
C ILE A 73 5.32 3.52 8.76
N GLN A 74 6.11 4.11 7.87
CA GLN A 74 5.66 4.65 6.59
C GLN A 74 6.58 4.15 5.47
N GLY A 75 5.95 3.72 4.38
CA GLY A 75 6.59 3.19 3.19
C GLY A 75 5.72 3.45 1.95
N GLY A 76 5.91 2.66 0.91
CA GLY A 76 5.09 2.72 -0.31
C GLY A 76 5.57 3.72 -1.38
N ASP A 77 6.62 4.49 -1.09
CA ASP A 77 7.32 5.27 -2.11
C ASP A 77 8.26 4.35 -2.91
N PHE A 78 7.78 3.87 -4.05
CA PHE A 78 8.53 2.99 -4.95
C PHE A 78 9.38 3.73 -5.99
N SER A 79 9.25 5.05 -6.11
CA SER A 79 9.94 5.80 -7.17
C SER A 79 11.17 6.53 -6.65
N GLU A 80 11.10 7.14 -5.47
CA GLU A 80 12.20 7.90 -4.86
C GLU A 80 12.70 7.31 -3.54
N GLY A 81 11.85 6.54 -2.85
CA GLY A 81 12.19 5.88 -1.58
C GLY A 81 12.45 6.85 -0.42
N ASN A 82 12.00 8.10 -0.50
CA ASN A 82 12.28 9.17 0.47
C ASN A 82 11.01 9.84 1.03
N GLY A 83 9.84 9.45 0.53
CA GLY A 83 8.53 9.95 0.94
C GLY A 83 7.96 11.06 0.05
N LYS A 84 8.67 11.53 -0.97
CA LYS A 84 8.19 12.53 -1.95
C LYS A 84 7.61 11.89 -3.21
N GLY A 85 7.92 10.62 -3.46
CA GLY A 85 7.52 9.90 -4.66
C GLY A 85 6.27 9.04 -4.50
N GLY A 86 6.15 8.06 -5.39
CA GLY A 86 5.02 7.16 -5.51
C GLY A 86 3.97 7.65 -6.51
N GLU A 87 3.15 6.71 -6.96
CA GLU A 87 2.05 6.96 -7.88
C GLU A 87 0.93 5.95 -7.64
N SER A 88 -0.32 6.35 -7.85
CA SER A 88 -1.45 5.42 -7.83
C SER A 88 -1.58 4.65 -9.14
N ILE A 89 -2.32 3.55 -9.10
CA ILE A 89 -2.65 2.78 -10.30
C ILE A 89 -3.54 3.53 -11.30
N TYR A 90 -4.07 4.69 -10.91
CA TYR A 90 -4.96 5.52 -11.72
C TYR A 90 -4.22 6.60 -12.51
N GLY A 91 -2.91 6.77 -12.27
CA GLY A 91 -2.12 7.87 -12.81
C GLY A 91 -2.08 9.04 -11.81
N GLY A 92 -0.89 9.35 -11.30
CA GLY A 92 -0.71 10.39 -10.27
C GLY A 92 -1.48 10.09 -8.98
N TYR A 93 -2.11 11.13 -8.41
CA TYR A 93 -2.91 11.05 -7.19
C TYR A 93 -4.40 10.84 -7.49
N PHE A 94 -5.14 10.35 -6.50
CA PHE A 94 -6.59 10.21 -6.61
C PHE A 94 -7.29 10.63 -5.31
N LYS A 95 -8.53 11.08 -5.46
CA LYS A 95 -9.43 11.36 -4.34
C LYS A 95 -10.35 10.16 -4.08
N GLU A 96 -10.60 9.89 -2.81
CA GLU A 96 -11.65 9.01 -2.29
C GLU A 96 -12.57 9.86 -1.40
N ASN A 97 -13.88 9.60 -1.44
CA ASN A 97 -14.87 10.37 -0.69
C ASN A 97 -15.32 9.63 0.58
N VAL A 98 -14.37 9.27 1.47
CA VAL A 98 -14.70 8.59 2.73
C VAL A 98 -13.95 9.25 3.88
N VAL A 99 -14.68 9.62 4.94
CA VAL A 99 -14.13 10.44 6.04
C VAL A 99 -13.80 9.60 7.29
N PHE A 100 -14.26 8.34 7.40
CA PHE A 100 -14.02 7.56 8.62
C PHE A 100 -13.85 6.05 8.36
N CYS A 101 -12.66 5.52 8.68
CA CYS A 101 -12.44 4.10 8.92
C CYS A 101 -12.09 3.93 10.40
N LYS A 102 -13.06 3.53 11.23
CA LYS A 102 -12.83 3.23 12.65
C LYS A 102 -12.50 1.75 12.79
N MET A 103 -11.31 1.45 13.27
CA MET A 103 -10.95 0.10 13.71
C MET A 103 -11.76 -0.19 14.98
N LYS A 104 -12.81 -1.00 14.86
CA LYS A 104 -13.53 -1.52 16.03
C LYS A 104 -12.69 -2.66 16.61
N ARG A 105 -12.40 -2.57 17.90
CA ARG A 105 -11.85 -3.70 18.68
C ARG A 105 -12.93 -4.75 18.87
#